data_AF-A0A451AL58-F1
#
_entry.id   AF-A0A451AL58-F1
#
_cell.length_a   1.000
_cell.length_b   1.000
_cell.length_c   1.000
_cell.angle_alpha   90.00
_cell.angle_beta   90.00
_cell.angle_gamma   90.00
#
_symmetry.space_group_name_H-M   'P 1'
#
loop_
_entity.id
_entity.type
_entity.pdbx_description
1 polymer ?
#
loop_
_entity_poly.entity_id
_entity_poly.type
_entity_poly.pdbx_seq_one_letter_code
_entity_poly.pdbx_strand_id
1 'polypeptide(L)'
;MKVSVLLMIGLLTLISIVSQGKERTWYDIRYKGIERQKYDFSCGIASLLTIIKYGYDQNHDEKRILLIFLDSLGDDEKEKTMRKGISLFHLSQIANSLGFNSYMRELKPEHLDLLDRPIIVFLETPKFKHFAVFTGIRSDWIRLADPSRGVVIQHKDDFVGEWKGGLSLVLDLPTASVPKLVLPPVW
;
A
#
# COMPACT_ATOMS: atom_id res chain seq x y z
N MET A 1 4.21 48.68 38.99
CA MET A 1 3.22 47.60 38.76
C MET A 1 2.57 47.71 37.37
N LYS A 2 3.29 47.42 36.28
CA LYS A 2 2.69 47.32 34.92
C LYS A 2 3.40 46.32 33.98
N VAL A 3 4.57 45.80 34.36
CA VAL A 3 5.39 44.92 33.49
C VAL A 3 4.94 43.45 33.54
N SER A 4 4.37 42.98 34.66
CA SER A 4 4.00 41.56 34.83
C SER A 4 2.78 41.12 34.02
N VAL A 5 1.86 42.03 33.66
CA VAL A 5 0.63 41.69 32.92
C VAL A 5 0.91 41.46 31.44
N LEU A 6 1.84 42.22 30.85
CA LEU A 6 2.20 42.07 29.43
C LEU A 6 2.91 40.74 29.14
N LEU A 7 3.76 40.29 30.06
CA LEU A 7 4.49 39.03 29.93
C LEU A 7 3.56 37.80 30.03
N MET A 8 2.51 37.89 30.86
CA MET A 8 1.56 36.81 31.07
C MET A 8 0.56 36.68 29.90
N ILE A 9 0.16 37.79 29.28
CA ILE A 9 -0.68 37.80 28.07
C ILE A 9 0.12 37.27 26.87
N GLY A 10 1.39 37.66 26.72
CA GLY A 10 2.28 37.14 25.67
C GLY A 10 2.60 35.65 25.82
N LEU A 11 2.65 35.12 27.04
CA LEU A 11 2.86 33.69 27.29
C LEU A 11 1.60 32.86 27.02
N LEU A 12 0.41 33.40 27.30
CA LEU A 12 -0.89 32.76 27.03
C LEU A 12 -1.18 32.65 25.52
N THR A 13 -0.80 33.64 24.72
CA THR A 13 -0.98 33.57 23.26
C THR A 13 -0.05 32.55 22.58
N LEU A 14 1.16 32.36 23.12
CA LEU A 14 2.11 31.35 22.65
C LEU A 14 1.64 29.91 22.90
N ILE A 15 0.90 29.65 23.98
CA ILE A 15 0.38 28.32 24.31
C ILE A 15 -0.75 27.91 23.35
N SER A 16 -1.56 28.84 22.87
CA SER A 16 -2.68 28.54 21.96
C SER A 16 -2.25 28.18 20.52
N ILE A 17 -1.01 28.50 20.12
CA ILE A 17 -0.50 28.17 18.78
C ILE A 17 0.02 26.72 18.69
N VAL A 18 0.31 26.08 19.83
CA VAL A 18 1.04 24.80 19.89
C VAL A 18 0.15 23.54 19.74
N SER A 19 -1.17 23.66 19.63
CA SER A 19 -2.05 22.47 19.61
C SER A 19 -3.18 22.50 18.57
N GLN A 20 -2.88 22.86 17.33
CA GLN A 20 -3.73 22.43 16.20
C GLN A 20 -3.11 21.20 15.52
N GLY A 21 -3.06 20.08 16.25
CA GLY A 21 -2.90 18.79 15.59
C GLY A 21 -4.16 18.55 14.75
N LYS A 22 -4.02 18.50 13.42
CA LYS A 22 -5.13 18.17 12.51
C LYS A 22 -5.84 16.91 13.04
N GLU A 23 -7.12 17.04 13.40
CA GLU A 23 -7.92 15.91 13.87
C GLU A 23 -7.88 14.82 12.80
N ARG A 24 -7.36 13.65 13.19
CA ARG A 24 -7.31 12.49 12.31
C ARG A 24 -8.63 11.77 12.36
N THR A 25 -9.26 11.60 11.22
CA THR A 25 -10.45 10.76 11.12
C THR A 25 -10.06 9.30 11.34
N TRP A 26 -11.03 8.45 11.69
CA TRP A 26 -10.85 6.99 11.63
C TRP A 26 -10.30 6.54 10.27
N TYR A 27 -10.68 7.25 9.21
CA TYR A 27 -10.24 6.98 7.85
C TYR A 27 -8.73 7.21 7.67
N ASP A 28 -8.22 8.32 8.19
CA ASP A 28 -6.79 8.65 8.17
C ASP A 28 -5.95 7.63 8.94
N ILE A 29 -6.51 7.07 10.01
CA ILE A 29 -5.85 6.04 10.83
C ILE A 29 -5.79 4.72 10.07
N ARG A 30 -6.90 4.30 9.45
CA ARG A 30 -7.01 3.03 8.71
C ARG A 30 -6.08 2.94 7.51
N TYR A 31 -5.85 4.05 6.81
CA TYR A 31 -5.03 4.12 5.60
C TYR A 31 -3.62 4.65 5.84
N LYS A 32 -3.20 4.76 7.11
CA LYS A 32 -1.86 5.22 7.44
C LYS A 32 -0.81 4.27 6.86
N GLY A 33 0.00 4.77 5.91
CA GLY A 33 1.01 3.97 5.22
C GLY A 33 0.47 3.17 4.02
N ILE A 34 -0.72 3.52 3.51
CA ILE A 34 -1.38 2.83 2.39
C ILE A 34 -1.90 3.85 1.38
N GLU A 35 -1.63 3.61 0.10
CA GLU A 35 -2.31 4.33 -0.97
C GLU A 35 -3.69 3.71 -1.20
N ARG A 36 -4.74 4.48 -0.90
CA ARG A 36 -6.13 4.07 -1.15
C ARG A 36 -6.39 4.06 -2.65
N GLN A 37 -6.97 2.97 -3.16
CA GLN A 37 -7.42 2.93 -4.56
C GLN A 37 -8.54 3.94 -4.81
N LYS A 38 -8.50 4.61 -5.97
CA LYS A 38 -9.55 5.55 -6.40
C LYS A 38 -10.48 4.96 -7.46
N TYR A 39 -10.10 3.86 -8.10
CA TYR A 39 -10.87 3.20 -9.16
C TYR A 39 -11.04 1.70 -8.88
N ASP A 40 -12.17 1.12 -9.29
CA ASP A 40 -12.53 -0.28 -8.96
C ASP A 40 -11.50 -1.30 -9.47
N PHE A 41 -10.90 -1.05 -10.63
CA PHE A 41 -9.93 -1.94 -11.28
C PHE A 41 -8.46 -1.58 -10.98
N SER A 42 -8.21 -0.65 -10.06
CA SER A 42 -6.88 -0.10 -9.78
C SER A 42 -6.22 -0.60 -8.48
N CYS A 43 -6.84 -1.56 -7.77
CA CYS A 43 -6.30 -2.14 -6.54
C CYS A 43 -4.83 -2.60 -6.67
N GLY A 44 -4.45 -3.13 -7.84
CA GLY A 44 -3.08 -3.50 -8.16
C GLY A 44 -2.11 -2.31 -8.21
N ILE A 45 -2.49 -1.22 -8.89
CA ILE A 45 -1.68 0.01 -8.95
C ILE A 45 -1.56 0.61 -7.56
N ALA A 46 -2.64 0.70 -6.80
CA ALA A 46 -2.61 1.26 -5.46
C ALA A 46 -1.72 0.41 -4.51
N SER A 47 -1.74 -0.93 -4.64
CA SER A 47 -0.83 -1.82 -3.92
C SER A 47 0.64 -1.56 -4.31
N LEU A 48 0.91 -1.43 -5.61
CA LEU A 48 2.23 -1.11 -6.14
C LEU A 48 2.75 0.23 -5.60
N LEU A 49 1.94 1.28 -5.69
CA LEU A 49 2.28 2.62 -5.21
C LEU A 49 2.42 2.68 -3.69
N THR A 50 1.73 1.82 -2.95
CA THR A 50 1.94 1.67 -1.50
C THR A 50 3.37 1.21 -1.20
N ILE A 51 3.87 0.19 -1.90
CA ILE A 51 5.26 -0.27 -1.73
C ILE A 51 6.25 0.81 -2.18
N ILE A 52 6.02 1.44 -3.33
CA ILE A 52 6.92 2.45 -3.89
C ILE A 52 7.02 3.67 -2.96
N LYS A 53 5.90 4.17 -2.46
CA LYS A 53 5.88 5.35 -1.60
C LYS A 53 6.42 5.08 -0.21
N TYR A 54 5.93 4.05 0.48
CA TYR A 54 6.27 3.85 1.88
C TYR A 54 7.47 2.93 2.07
N GLY A 55 7.80 2.09 1.08
CA GLY A 55 8.98 1.22 1.10
C GLY A 55 10.23 1.86 0.49
N TYR A 56 10.06 2.74 -0.50
CA TYR A 56 11.16 3.36 -1.26
C TYR A 56 11.16 4.89 -1.26
N ASP A 57 10.23 5.53 -0.54
CA ASP A 57 10.13 7.00 -0.43
C ASP A 57 9.93 7.72 -1.77
N GLN A 58 9.25 7.07 -2.72
CA GLN A 58 8.95 7.64 -4.04
C GLN A 58 7.45 7.83 -4.24
N ASN A 59 7.03 9.05 -4.56
CA ASN A 59 5.61 9.38 -4.67
C ASN A 59 5.17 9.50 -6.14
N HIS A 60 4.09 8.79 -6.50
CA HIS A 60 3.47 8.87 -7.82
C HIS A 60 1.95 9.03 -7.69
N ASP A 61 1.34 9.69 -8.66
CA ASP A 61 -0.12 9.83 -8.72
C ASP A 61 -0.76 8.64 -9.44
N GLU A 62 -1.60 7.90 -8.72
CA GLU A 62 -2.33 6.72 -9.21
C GLU A 62 -3.09 6.99 -10.51
N LYS A 63 -3.80 8.12 -10.60
CA LYS A 63 -4.60 8.45 -11.78
C LYS A 63 -3.70 8.65 -13.00
N ARG A 64 -2.60 9.39 -12.83
CA ARG A 64 -1.61 9.60 -13.90
C ARG A 64 -1.01 8.28 -14.37
N ILE A 65 -0.59 7.40 -13.44
CA ILE A 65 -0.02 6.10 -13.80
C ILE A 65 -1.05 5.23 -14.52
N LEU A 66 -2.29 5.20 -14.02
CA LEU A 66 -3.38 4.46 -14.64
C LEU A 66 -3.65 4.93 -16.06
N LEU A 67 -3.76 6.24 -16.29
CA LEU A 67 -4.03 6.79 -17.62
C LEU A 67 -2.89 6.51 -18.60
N ILE A 68 -1.63 6.76 -18.19
CA ILE A 68 -0.45 6.46 -19.02
C ILE A 68 -0.41 4.98 -19.39
N PHE A 69 -0.68 4.10 -18.42
CA PHE A 69 -0.71 2.66 -18.66
C PHE A 69 -1.82 2.27 -19.64
N LEU A 70 -3.06 2.72 -19.41
CA LEU A 70 -4.19 2.40 -20.30
C LEU A 70 -4.00 2.94 -21.72
N ASP A 71 -3.37 4.11 -21.88
CA ASP A 71 -3.09 4.70 -23.19
C ASP A 71 -1.92 4.01 -23.91
N SER A 72 -1.12 3.22 -23.20
CA SER A 72 -0.09 2.36 -23.80
C SER A 72 -0.62 1.03 -24.33
N LEU A 73 -1.85 0.66 -23.97
CA LEU A 73 -2.51 -0.57 -24.41
C LEU A 73 -3.27 -0.35 -25.71
N GLY A 74 -3.42 -1.42 -26.50
CA GLY A 74 -4.41 -1.44 -27.59
C GLY A 74 -5.84 -1.42 -27.05
N ASP A 75 -6.80 -0.97 -27.87
CA ASP A 75 -8.20 -0.77 -27.45
C ASP A 75 -8.84 -2.02 -26.82
N ASP A 76 -8.64 -3.20 -27.42
CA ASP A 76 -9.17 -4.48 -26.90
C ASP A 76 -8.61 -4.83 -25.51
N GLU A 77 -7.31 -4.60 -25.31
CA GLU A 77 -6.63 -4.87 -24.05
C GLU A 77 -7.00 -3.85 -22.98
N LYS A 78 -7.16 -2.58 -23.35
CA LYS A 78 -7.66 -1.50 -22.49
C LYS A 78 -9.05 -1.84 -21.97
N GLU A 79 -9.97 -2.22 -22.86
CA GLU A 79 -11.34 -2.59 -22.49
C GLU A 79 -11.35 -3.85 -21.59
N LYS A 80 -10.54 -4.86 -21.92
CA LYS A 80 -10.36 -6.06 -21.08
C LYS A 80 -9.83 -5.70 -19.70
N THR A 81 -8.85 -4.80 -19.60
CA THR A 81 -8.25 -4.36 -18.33
C THR A 81 -9.26 -3.61 -17.47
N MET A 82 -10.05 -2.72 -18.07
CA MET A 82 -11.11 -2.00 -17.35
C MET A 82 -12.20 -2.93 -16.80
N ARG A 83 -12.52 -4.03 -17.52
CA ARG A 83 -13.51 -5.02 -17.06
C ARG A 83 -12.96 -6.03 -16.06
N LYS A 84 -11.73 -6.53 -16.29
CA LYS A 84 -11.16 -7.66 -15.55
C LYS A 84 -10.20 -7.25 -14.43
N GLY A 85 -9.77 -6.00 -14.41
CA GLY A 85 -8.71 -5.54 -13.52
C GLY A 85 -7.33 -5.64 -14.14
N ILE A 86 -6.38 -4.96 -13.49
CA ILE A 86 -4.96 -4.97 -13.83
C ILE A 86 -4.34 -6.28 -13.36
N SER A 87 -3.59 -6.96 -14.23
CA SER A 87 -2.93 -8.23 -13.90
C SER A 87 -1.57 -8.05 -13.22
N LEU A 88 -1.00 -9.11 -12.64
CA LEU A 88 0.39 -9.08 -12.11
C LEU A 88 1.42 -8.76 -13.21
N PHE A 89 1.19 -9.23 -14.44
CA PHE A 89 2.04 -8.91 -15.58
C PHE A 89 2.01 -7.42 -15.91
N HIS A 90 0.81 -6.83 -15.93
CA HIS A 90 0.64 -5.38 -16.08
C HIS A 90 1.34 -4.60 -14.96
N LEU A 91 1.22 -5.06 -13.70
CA LEU A 91 1.93 -4.43 -12.58
C LEU A 91 3.45 -4.52 -12.73
N SER A 92 3.97 -5.63 -13.26
CA SER A 92 5.40 -5.77 -13.58
C SER A 92 5.84 -4.75 -14.64
N GLN A 93 5.05 -4.56 -15.70
CA GLN A 93 5.34 -3.54 -16.72
C GLN A 93 5.32 -2.12 -16.14
N ILE A 94 4.34 -1.81 -15.29
CA ILE A 94 4.25 -0.50 -14.62
C ILE A 94 5.43 -0.30 -13.66
N ALA A 95 5.80 -1.30 -12.85
CA ALA A 95 6.95 -1.20 -11.96
C ALA A 95 8.25 -0.91 -12.74
N ASN A 96 8.44 -1.60 -13.86
CA ASN A 96 9.62 -1.41 -14.71
C ASN A 96 9.65 -0.02 -15.35
N SER A 97 8.51 0.53 -15.78
CA SER A 97 8.45 1.89 -16.34
C SER A 97 8.70 2.98 -15.29
N LEU A 98 8.52 2.66 -14.00
CA LEU A 98 8.86 3.50 -12.86
C LEU A 98 10.32 3.32 -12.39
N GLY A 99 11.12 2.47 -13.06
CA GLY A 99 12.53 2.26 -12.74
C GLY A 99 12.78 1.21 -11.65
N PHE A 100 11.80 0.37 -11.33
CA PHE A 100 11.95 -0.74 -10.41
C PHE A 100 12.20 -2.04 -11.15
N ASN A 101 13.01 -2.92 -10.57
CA ASN A 101 13.00 -4.32 -10.96
C ASN A 101 11.78 -5.00 -10.34
N SER A 102 11.08 -5.80 -11.14
CA SER A 102 9.95 -6.58 -10.66
C SER A 102 10.13 -8.06 -10.96
N TYR A 103 9.83 -8.89 -9.96
CA TYR A 103 9.96 -10.34 -10.06
C TYR A 103 8.64 -10.98 -9.68
N MET A 104 8.08 -11.72 -10.63
CA MET A 104 6.99 -12.63 -10.33
C MET A 104 7.58 -13.91 -9.71
N ARG A 105 7.05 -14.29 -8.54
CA ARG A 105 7.48 -15.47 -7.79
C ARG A 105 6.26 -16.29 -7.41
N GLU A 106 6.32 -17.58 -7.68
CA GLU A 106 5.34 -18.52 -7.17
C GLU A 106 5.70 -18.85 -5.73
N LEU A 107 4.82 -18.50 -4.79
CA LEU A 107 5.04 -18.68 -3.37
C LEU A 107 3.97 -19.58 -2.78
N LYS A 108 4.36 -20.36 -1.78
CA LYS A 108 3.48 -21.22 -1.00
C LYS A 108 3.28 -20.64 0.40
N PRO A 109 2.19 -20.98 1.11
CA PRO A 109 1.97 -20.58 2.50
C PRO A 109 3.15 -20.86 3.44
N GLU A 110 3.87 -21.95 3.22
CA GLU A 110 5.08 -22.33 3.99
C GLU A 110 6.25 -21.35 3.86
N HIS A 111 6.27 -20.51 2.80
CA HIS A 111 7.31 -19.51 2.60
C HIS A 111 7.04 -18.18 3.31
N LEU A 112 5.84 -17.95 3.86
CA LEU A 112 5.44 -16.65 4.40
C LEU A 112 6.36 -16.15 5.52
N ASP A 113 6.83 -17.07 6.36
CA ASP A 113 7.73 -16.79 7.48
C ASP A 113 9.17 -16.46 7.04
N LEU A 114 9.52 -16.75 5.77
CA LEU A 114 10.84 -16.51 5.19
C LEU A 114 10.92 -15.19 4.41
N LEU A 115 9.78 -14.51 4.21
CA LEU A 115 9.73 -13.27 3.44
C LEU A 115 10.34 -12.11 4.25
N ASP A 116 11.39 -11.50 3.69
CA ASP A 116 12.10 -10.36 4.26
C ASP A 116 11.59 -9.00 3.76
N ARG A 117 10.59 -9.01 2.86
CA ARG A 117 10.08 -7.82 2.18
C ARG A 117 8.59 -7.94 1.87
N PRO A 118 7.89 -6.80 1.73
CA PRO A 118 6.52 -6.78 1.25
C PRO A 118 6.39 -7.35 -0.16
N ILE A 119 5.28 -8.04 -0.39
CA ILE A 119 4.92 -8.60 -1.70
C ILE A 119 3.49 -8.25 -2.05
N ILE A 120 3.20 -8.10 -3.35
CA ILE A 120 1.83 -7.94 -3.82
C ILE A 120 1.25 -9.34 -4.04
N VAL A 121 0.12 -9.61 -3.39
CA VAL A 121 -0.61 -10.88 -3.46
C VAL A 121 -1.98 -10.68 -4.06
N PHE A 122 -2.45 -11.70 -4.78
CA PHE A 122 -3.82 -11.77 -5.28
C PHE A 122 -4.69 -12.54 -4.29
N LEU A 123 -5.73 -11.90 -3.77
CA LEU A 123 -6.66 -12.49 -2.82
C LEU A 123 -7.99 -12.78 -3.50
N GLU A 124 -8.53 -13.96 -3.24
CA GLU A 124 -9.83 -14.38 -3.75
C GLU A 124 -10.75 -14.77 -2.59
N THR A 125 -11.76 -13.94 -2.38
CA THR A 125 -12.89 -14.26 -1.50
C THR A 125 -14.10 -14.67 -2.33
N PRO A 126 -15.12 -15.30 -1.73
CA PRO A 126 -16.39 -15.56 -2.43
C PRO A 126 -17.08 -14.28 -2.95
N LYS A 127 -16.77 -13.11 -2.40
CA LYS A 127 -17.43 -11.84 -2.71
C LYS A 127 -16.68 -11.01 -3.75
N PHE A 128 -15.35 -11.06 -3.76
CA PHE A 128 -14.51 -10.24 -4.65
C PHE A 128 -13.08 -10.79 -4.75
N LYS A 129 -12.41 -10.40 -5.82
CA LYS A 129 -10.99 -10.68 -6.08
C LYS A 129 -10.22 -9.37 -6.14
N HIS A 130 -9.08 -9.27 -5.47
CA HIS A 130 -8.32 -8.03 -5.43
C HIS A 130 -6.84 -8.24 -5.10
N PHE A 131 -6.05 -7.18 -5.32
CA PHE A 131 -4.66 -7.13 -4.88
C PHE A 131 -4.54 -6.42 -3.53
N ALA A 132 -3.63 -6.93 -2.71
CA ALA A 132 -3.18 -6.30 -1.49
C ALA A 132 -1.68 -6.52 -1.31
N VAL A 133 -1.08 -5.77 -0.38
CA VAL A 133 0.32 -5.94 -0.01
C VAL A 133 0.41 -6.78 1.26
N PHE A 134 1.00 -7.96 1.17
CA PHE A 134 1.45 -8.69 2.35
C PHE A 134 2.65 -7.96 2.95
N THR A 135 2.59 -7.60 4.22
CA THR A 135 3.64 -6.80 4.89
C THR A 135 4.41 -7.56 5.97
N GLY A 136 3.99 -8.79 6.28
CA GLY A 136 4.64 -9.63 7.28
C GLY A 136 3.66 -10.46 8.09
N ILE A 137 4.24 -11.36 8.85
CA ILE A 137 3.58 -12.28 9.77
C ILE A 137 4.22 -12.17 11.16
N ARG A 138 3.40 -12.26 12.20
CA ARG A 138 3.86 -12.35 13.59
C ARG A 138 3.02 -13.39 14.32
N SER A 139 3.67 -14.46 14.78
CA SER A 139 2.96 -15.65 15.27
C SER A 139 1.96 -16.13 14.20
N ASP A 140 0.68 -16.27 14.52
CA ASP A 140 -0.35 -16.69 13.57
C ASP A 140 -1.13 -15.52 12.95
N TRP A 141 -0.62 -14.29 13.05
CA TRP A 141 -1.30 -13.09 12.55
C TRP A 141 -0.58 -12.48 11.35
N ILE A 142 -1.32 -12.35 10.25
CA ILE A 142 -0.88 -11.73 9.00
C ILE A 142 -1.29 -10.28 9.00
N ARG A 143 -0.40 -9.40 8.53
CA ARG A 143 -0.73 -8.00 8.29
C ARG A 143 -0.68 -7.65 6.81
N LEU A 144 -1.78 -7.09 6.31
CA LEU A 144 -1.94 -6.62 4.95
C LEU A 144 -2.09 -5.10 4.90
N ALA A 145 -1.51 -4.49 3.88
CA ALA A 145 -1.90 -3.17 3.39
C ALA A 145 -2.86 -3.36 2.21
N ASP A 146 -4.15 -3.19 2.46
CA ASP A 146 -5.21 -3.39 1.48
C ASP A 146 -5.71 -2.04 0.96
N PRO A 147 -5.55 -1.70 -0.34
CA PRO A 147 -6.00 -0.42 -0.89
C PRO A 147 -7.50 -0.15 -0.78
N SER A 148 -8.32 -1.18 -0.54
CA SER A 148 -9.78 -1.09 -0.41
C SER A 148 -10.26 -1.11 1.05
N ARG A 149 -9.48 -1.72 1.96
CA ARG A 149 -9.88 -1.92 3.37
C ARG A 149 -9.02 -1.14 4.37
N GLY A 150 -7.84 -0.65 3.96
CA GLY A 150 -6.82 -0.09 4.83
C GLY A 150 -5.92 -1.18 5.42
N VAL A 151 -5.38 -0.96 6.62
CA VAL A 151 -4.61 -1.98 7.33
C VAL A 151 -5.55 -3.11 7.76
N VAL A 152 -5.24 -4.34 7.37
CA VAL A 152 -5.99 -5.55 7.73
C VAL A 152 -5.08 -6.47 8.52
N ILE A 153 -5.59 -7.01 9.62
CA ILE A 153 -4.93 -8.03 10.44
C ILE A 153 -5.89 -9.20 10.53
N GLN A 154 -5.43 -10.37 10.14
CA GLN A 154 -6.24 -11.58 10.14
C GLN A 154 -5.40 -12.81 10.48
N HIS A 155 -6.06 -13.89 10.85
CA HIS A 155 -5.39 -15.14 11.17
C HIS A 155 -4.72 -15.70 9.91
N LYS A 156 -3.61 -16.42 10.08
CA LYS A 156 -2.86 -17.07 9.00
C LYS A 156 -3.78 -17.97 8.16
N ASP A 157 -4.66 -18.73 8.81
CA ASP A 157 -5.58 -19.64 8.12
C ASP A 157 -6.57 -18.91 7.23
N ASP A 158 -7.12 -17.77 7.68
CA ASP A 158 -8.03 -16.94 6.87
C ASP A 158 -7.30 -16.42 5.63
N PHE A 159 -6.09 -15.89 5.82
CA PHE A 159 -5.26 -15.42 4.71
C PHE A 159 -4.91 -16.53 3.72
N VAL A 160 -4.54 -17.70 4.22
CA VAL A 160 -4.21 -18.85 3.36
C VAL A 160 -5.45 -19.34 2.60
N GLY A 161 -6.64 -19.26 3.19
CA GLY A 161 -7.90 -19.53 2.50
C GLY A 161 -8.19 -18.57 1.33
N GLU A 162 -7.84 -17.29 1.49
CA GLU A 162 -8.01 -16.23 0.48
C GLU A 162 -6.93 -16.25 -0.61
N TRP A 163 -5.67 -16.44 -0.22
CA TRP A 163 -4.53 -16.36 -1.13
C TRP A 163 -4.22 -17.71 -1.80
N LYS A 164 -4.37 -18.82 -1.07
CA LYS A 164 -4.05 -20.21 -1.49
C LYS A 164 -2.62 -20.46 -1.95
N GLY A 165 -1.75 -19.45 -1.91
CA GLY A 165 -0.46 -19.46 -2.58
C GLY A 165 -0.60 -19.10 -4.06
N GLY A 166 0.53 -18.82 -4.70
CA GLY A 166 0.59 -18.58 -6.14
C GLY A 166 1.51 -17.42 -6.50
N LEU A 167 1.28 -16.92 -7.72
CA LEU A 167 2.11 -15.86 -8.29
C LEU A 167 1.95 -14.57 -7.47
N SER A 168 3.08 -14.03 -7.05
CA SER A 168 3.17 -12.79 -6.27
C SER A 168 4.20 -11.87 -6.90
N LEU A 169 4.01 -10.55 -6.78
CA LEU A 169 4.97 -9.58 -7.28
C LEU A 169 5.91 -9.11 -6.17
N VAL A 170 7.20 -9.19 -6.44
CA VAL A 170 8.27 -8.64 -5.62
C VAL A 170 8.87 -7.44 -6.35
N LEU A 171 9.18 -6.37 -5.61
CA LEU A 171 9.81 -5.17 -6.13
C LEU A 171 11.18 -4.92 -5.49
N ASP A 172 12.16 -4.55 -6.32
CA ASP A 172 13.50 -4.12 -5.91
C ASP A 172 13.92 -2.86 -6.67
N LEU A 173 14.80 -2.04 -6.08
CA LEU A 173 15.54 -1.04 -6.84
C LEU A 173 16.64 -1.70 -7.69
N PRO A 174 17.03 -1.09 -8.83
CA PRO A 174 18.15 -1.58 -9.65
C PRO A 174 19.46 -1.74 -8.85
N THR A 175 19.69 -0.85 -7.89
CA THR A 175 20.70 -1.00 -6.85
C THR A 175 20.06 -1.74 -5.68
N ALA A 176 20.38 -3.02 -5.52
CA ALA A 176 19.75 -3.92 -4.55
C ALA A 176 19.53 -3.27 -3.17
N SER A 177 18.26 -2.97 -2.86
CA SER A 177 17.84 -2.41 -1.58
C SER A 177 16.54 -3.07 -1.16
N VAL A 178 16.47 -3.54 0.09
CA VAL A 178 15.24 -4.09 0.64
C VAL A 178 14.28 -2.94 1.01
N PRO A 179 13.01 -2.97 0.56
CA PRO A 179 12.06 -1.91 0.86
C PRO A 179 11.79 -1.84 2.37
N LYS A 180 11.78 -0.63 2.93
CA LYS A 180 11.49 -0.39 4.35
C LYS A 180 10.00 -0.09 4.55
N LEU A 181 9.12 -1.01 4.18
CA LEU A 181 7.70 -0.81 4.42
C LEU A 181 7.38 -1.06 5.90
N VAL A 182 7.47 0.01 6.70
CA VAL A 182 7.10 -0.02 8.12
C VAL A 182 5.71 0.60 8.26
N LEU A 183 4.68 -0.26 8.21
CA LEU A 183 3.36 0.16 8.67
C LEU A 183 3.40 0.42 10.19
N PRO A 184 2.58 1.34 10.71
CA PRO A 184 2.47 1.57 12.14
C PRO A 184 2.26 0.24 12.88
N PRO A 185 2.89 0.04 14.05
CA PRO A 185 2.56 -1.11 14.88
C PRO A 185 1.07 -1.06 15.22
N VAL A 186 0.40 -2.19 15.03
CA VAL A 186 -1.02 -2.38 15.39
C VAL A 186 -1.18 -3.49 16.43
N TRP A 187 -0.05 -3.98 16.94
CA TRP A 187 0.08 -5.02 17.96
C TRP A 187 0.59 -4.43 19.26
#